data_AF-A0A0P7USL6-F1
#
_entry.id   AF-A0A0P7USL6-F1
#
_cell.length_a   1.000
_cell.length_b   1.000
_cell.length_c   1.000
_cell.angle_alpha   90.00
_cell.angle_beta   90.00
_cell.angle_gamma   90.00
#
_symmetry.space_group_name_H-M   'P 1'
#
loop_
_entity.id
_entity.type
_entity.pdbx_description
1 polymer ?
#
loop_
_entity_poly.entity_id
_entity_poly.type
_entity_poly.pdbx_seq_one_letter_code
_entity_poly.pdbx_strand_id
1 'polypeptide(L)'
;MTKEIRDVTRDKKLWRTFFISPANNICFYGECSYYCSTEHALCGKPDQIEGSLAAFLPDLALAKRKTWRNPWRRSYHKRKKAEWEVDPDYCEEVKQTPPYDSGTRLLDIMDMTIFDFLMGNMDRHHYETFEKFGNDTFIIHLDNGRGFGKHSHDEMSILVPLSQCCRVKKSTQLRLQLLAKEEYKLSELMAESLERDKLTPVLIRPHLEAMDRRLRLVLRVLADCIEKEGYGATA
;
A
#
# COMPACT_ATOMS: atom_id res chain seq x y z
N MET A 1 -6.32 -7.27 -25.33
CA MET A 1 -6.68 -5.83 -25.38
C MET A 1 -7.59 -5.46 -26.55
N THR A 2 -7.53 -6.15 -27.70
CA THR A 2 -8.46 -5.91 -28.82
C THR A 2 -9.92 -6.21 -28.46
N LYS A 3 -10.22 -7.49 -28.25
CA LYS A 3 -11.58 -8.00 -28.05
C LYS A 3 -12.23 -7.51 -26.75
N GLU A 4 -11.45 -7.36 -25.69
CA GLU A 4 -11.96 -7.14 -24.33
C GLU A 4 -11.85 -5.69 -23.85
N ILE A 5 -11.16 -4.81 -24.59
CA ILE A 5 -11.02 -3.39 -24.22
C ILE A 5 -11.47 -2.51 -25.40
N ARG A 6 -10.74 -2.56 -26.53
CA ARG A 6 -10.98 -1.67 -27.67
C ARG A 6 -12.35 -1.87 -28.30
N ASP A 7 -12.73 -3.12 -28.57
CA ASP A 7 -13.92 -3.42 -29.38
C ASP A 7 -15.23 -3.35 -28.56
N VAL A 8 -15.14 -3.29 -27.23
CA VAL A 8 -16.29 -3.26 -26.31
C VAL A 8 -16.50 -1.90 -25.63
N THR A 9 -15.51 -1.01 -25.66
CA THR A 9 -15.65 0.31 -25.04
C THR A 9 -16.56 1.22 -25.85
N ARG A 10 -17.42 1.97 -25.16
CA ARG A 10 -18.19 3.10 -25.74
C ARG A 10 -17.54 4.45 -25.47
N ASP A 11 -16.47 4.47 -24.68
CA ASP A 11 -15.72 5.68 -24.38
C ASP A 11 -14.80 6.04 -25.56
N LYS A 12 -15.19 7.09 -26.29
CA LYS A 12 -14.43 7.62 -27.43
C LYS A 12 -13.06 8.16 -27.03
N LYS A 13 -12.87 8.61 -25.79
CA LYS A 13 -11.58 9.10 -25.31
C LYS A 13 -10.57 7.97 -25.28
N LEU A 14 -10.90 6.86 -24.61
CA LEU A 14 -10.07 5.67 -24.57
C LEU A 14 -9.86 5.08 -25.98
N TRP A 15 -10.95 4.88 -26.74
CA TRP A 15 -10.89 4.23 -28.04
C TRP A 15 -9.94 4.93 -29.04
N ARG A 16 -9.91 6.27 -29.03
CA ARG A 16 -9.04 7.07 -29.92
C ARG A 16 -7.55 6.93 -29.62
N THR A 17 -7.16 6.39 -28.46
CA THR A 17 -5.75 6.23 -28.08
C THR A 17 -5.13 4.93 -28.60
N PHE A 18 -5.91 4.04 -29.24
CA PHE A 18 -5.38 2.81 -29.80
C PHE A 18 -4.63 3.05 -31.11
N PHE A 19 -3.47 2.43 -31.26
CA PHE A 19 -2.66 2.48 -32.50
C PHE A 19 -1.85 1.20 -32.68
N ILE A 20 -1.27 1.02 -33.88
CA ILE A 20 -0.35 -0.08 -34.20
C ILE A 20 1.07 0.47 -34.15
N SER A 21 1.94 -0.15 -33.35
CA SER A 21 3.34 0.25 -33.26
C SER A 21 4.15 -0.18 -34.50
N PRO A 22 5.35 0.37 -34.72
CA PRO A 22 6.24 -0.09 -35.80
C PRO A 22 6.60 -1.57 -35.74
N ALA A 23 6.48 -2.21 -34.57
CA ALA A 23 6.67 -3.65 -34.38
C ALA A 23 5.39 -4.47 -34.66
N ASN A 24 4.36 -3.84 -35.23
CA ASN A 24 3.06 -4.44 -35.54
C ASN A 24 2.30 -4.98 -34.31
N ASN A 25 2.53 -4.39 -33.13
CA ASN A 25 1.79 -4.67 -31.91
C ASN A 25 0.65 -3.65 -31.72
N ILE A 26 -0.44 -4.06 -31.08
CA ILE A 26 -1.52 -3.17 -30.68
C ILE A 26 -1.13 -2.49 -29.36
N CYS A 27 -1.26 -1.16 -29.33
CA CYS A 27 -0.94 -0.33 -28.17
C CYS A 27 -2.07 0.64 -27.87
N PHE A 28 -2.17 1.09 -26.63
CA PHE A 28 -3.02 2.21 -26.21
C PHE A 28 -2.44 2.89 -24.97
N TYR A 29 -2.82 4.15 -24.71
CA TYR A 29 -2.29 4.92 -23.57
C TYR A 29 -3.37 5.59 -22.71
N GLY A 30 -4.63 5.63 -23.15
CA GLY A 30 -5.73 6.24 -22.39
C GLY A 30 -5.58 7.76 -22.17
N GLU A 31 -6.38 8.32 -21.25
CA GLU A 31 -6.35 9.75 -20.91
C GLU A 31 -6.30 9.91 -19.40
N CYS A 32 -5.14 10.27 -18.86
CA CYS A 32 -4.90 10.50 -17.44
C CYS A 32 -3.76 11.51 -17.23
N SER A 33 -3.50 11.92 -15.99
CA SER A 33 -2.53 13.00 -15.72
C SER A 33 -1.06 12.57 -15.72
N TYR A 34 -0.76 11.31 -15.42
CA TYR A 34 0.62 10.79 -15.32
C TYR A 34 0.80 9.60 -16.24
N TYR A 35 1.82 9.66 -17.11
CA TYR A 35 2.21 8.56 -18.01
C TYR A 35 1.12 8.08 -18.99
N CYS A 36 0.15 8.94 -19.34
CA CYS A 36 -0.85 8.66 -20.39
C CYS A 36 -0.51 9.41 -21.69
N SER A 37 0.57 8.99 -22.35
CA SER A 37 1.05 9.53 -23.62
C SER A 37 1.61 8.41 -24.52
N THR A 38 1.81 8.67 -25.81
CA THR A 38 2.32 7.66 -26.78
C THR A 38 3.67 7.05 -26.36
N GLU A 39 4.55 7.87 -25.77
CA GLU A 39 5.86 7.45 -25.24
C GLU A 39 5.77 6.47 -24.05
N HIS A 40 4.62 6.43 -23.36
CA HIS A 40 4.36 5.53 -22.23
C HIS A 40 3.23 4.53 -22.54
N ALA A 41 2.92 4.32 -23.83
CA ALA A 41 1.83 3.46 -24.23
C ALA A 41 2.02 2.00 -23.78
N LEU A 42 0.92 1.39 -23.39
CA LEU A 42 0.84 -0.02 -23.06
C LEU A 42 0.64 -0.82 -24.33
N CYS A 43 1.60 -1.69 -24.65
CA CYS A 43 1.59 -2.49 -25.88
C CYS A 43 1.48 -3.98 -25.56
N GLY A 44 0.66 -4.69 -26.32
CA GLY A 44 0.58 -6.14 -26.26
C GLY A 44 1.65 -6.83 -27.10
N LYS A 45 1.61 -8.17 -27.12
CA LYS A 45 2.43 -9.01 -28.01
C LYS A 45 1.64 -10.17 -28.63
N PRO A 46 0.96 -9.99 -29.78
CA PRO A 46 0.73 -8.70 -30.44
C PRO A 46 -0.38 -7.87 -29.78
N ASP A 47 -1.34 -8.49 -29.10
CA ASP A 47 -2.57 -7.81 -28.66
C ASP A 47 -3.14 -8.29 -27.31
N GLN A 48 -2.34 -8.98 -26.52
CA GLN A 48 -2.64 -9.32 -25.13
C GLN A 48 -1.73 -8.55 -24.18
N ILE A 49 -2.29 -8.10 -23.06
CA ILE A 49 -1.57 -7.45 -21.96
C ILE A 49 -2.05 -8.05 -20.65
N GLU A 50 -1.14 -8.25 -19.72
CA GLU A 50 -1.45 -8.64 -18.36
C GLU A 50 -1.90 -7.44 -17.52
N GLY A 51 -2.68 -7.69 -16.48
CA GLY A 51 -3.16 -6.65 -15.58
C GLY A 51 -3.83 -7.25 -14.37
N SER A 52 -3.95 -6.46 -13.30
CA SER A 52 -4.70 -6.83 -12.11
C SER A 52 -6.17 -6.41 -12.23
N LEU A 53 -7.08 -7.29 -11.83
CA LEU A 53 -8.51 -7.00 -11.71
C LEU A 53 -8.89 -6.90 -10.24
N ALA A 54 -9.07 -5.68 -9.75
CA ALA A 54 -9.55 -5.43 -8.41
C ALA A 54 -11.08 -5.42 -8.38
N ALA A 55 -11.68 -6.19 -7.47
CA ALA A 55 -13.12 -6.16 -7.26
C ALA A 55 -13.56 -4.78 -6.77
N PHE A 56 -14.61 -4.24 -7.39
CA PHE A 56 -15.19 -2.98 -6.95
C PHE A 56 -15.81 -3.12 -5.57
N LEU A 57 -15.56 -2.13 -4.71
CA LEU A 57 -16.36 -1.92 -3.50
C LEU A 57 -17.80 -1.53 -3.89
N PRO A 58 -18.77 -1.68 -2.97
CA PRO A 58 -20.13 -1.26 -3.23
C PRO A 58 -20.19 0.20 -3.70
N ASP A 59 -21.18 0.48 -4.55
CA ASP A 59 -21.41 1.83 -5.09
C ASP A 59 -21.55 2.85 -3.95
N LEU A 60 -21.00 4.06 -4.15
CA LEU A 60 -21.00 5.12 -3.14
C LEU A 60 -22.42 5.59 -2.77
N ALA A 61 -23.41 5.41 -3.65
CA ALA A 61 -24.81 5.67 -3.36
C ALA A 61 -25.39 4.70 -2.32
N LEU A 62 -24.86 3.47 -2.23
CA LEU A 62 -25.29 2.45 -1.28
C LEU A 62 -24.42 2.43 -0.01
N ALA A 63 -23.12 2.61 -0.16
CA ALA A 63 -22.15 2.59 0.93
C ALA A 63 -21.19 3.78 0.80
N LYS A 64 -21.57 4.90 1.43
CA LYS A 64 -20.70 6.08 1.47
C LYS A 64 -19.39 5.76 2.18
N ARG A 65 -18.30 6.25 1.58
CA ARG A 65 -16.94 6.15 2.12
C ARG A 65 -16.46 7.54 2.48
N LYS A 66 -15.73 7.64 3.60
CA LYS A 66 -15.07 8.86 4.04
C LYS A 66 -13.58 8.74 3.78
N THR A 67 -13.05 9.69 3.02
CA THR A 67 -11.62 9.81 2.77
C THR A 67 -10.98 10.67 3.87
N TRP A 68 -9.90 10.15 4.44
CA TRP A 68 -9.13 10.80 5.50
C TRP A 68 -7.73 11.09 5.00
N ARG A 69 -7.19 12.26 5.36
CA ARG A 69 -5.78 12.58 5.15
C ARG A 69 -4.95 11.86 6.21
N ASN A 70 -3.97 11.09 5.76
CA ASN A 70 -3.02 10.44 6.66
C ASN A 70 -2.14 11.52 7.35
N PRO A 71 -1.97 11.54 8.68
CA PRO A 71 -1.10 12.51 9.36
C PRO A 71 0.35 12.44 8.85
N TRP A 72 0.83 11.24 8.55
CA TRP A 72 2.16 11.01 7.98
C TRP A 72 2.22 11.12 6.46
N ARG A 73 1.26 11.84 5.86
CA ARG A 73 1.31 12.18 4.44
C ARG A 73 2.61 12.92 4.11
N ARG A 74 3.33 12.46 3.10
CA ARG A 74 4.52 13.14 2.56
C ARG A 74 4.19 14.51 1.98
N SER A 75 5.21 15.35 1.78
CA SER A 75 5.02 16.69 1.21
C SER A 75 4.61 16.70 -0.27
N TYR A 76 4.89 15.62 -1.01
CA TYR A 76 4.80 15.55 -2.47
C TYR A 76 5.59 16.66 -3.18
N HIS A 77 6.66 17.13 -2.55
CA HIS A 77 7.47 18.23 -3.04
C HIS A 77 8.96 17.96 -2.77
N LYS A 78 9.78 18.01 -3.83
CA LYS A 78 11.18 17.55 -3.82
C LYS A 78 12.08 18.22 -2.77
N ARG A 79 11.77 19.46 -2.37
CA ARG A 79 12.59 20.26 -1.43
C ARG A 79 11.92 20.55 -0.09
N LYS A 80 10.63 20.23 0.05
CA LYS A 80 9.87 20.57 1.25
C LYS A 80 9.75 19.31 2.08
N LYS A 81 10.22 19.35 3.32
CA LYS A 81 9.97 18.28 4.30
C LYS A 81 8.54 18.39 4.83
N ALA A 82 7.93 17.26 5.15
CA ALA A 82 6.70 17.20 5.94
C ALA A 82 7.01 17.45 7.43
N GLU A 83 6.00 17.80 8.22
CA GLU A 83 6.15 18.12 9.64
C GLU A 83 6.72 16.94 10.44
N TRP A 84 6.19 15.74 10.22
CA TRP A 84 6.70 14.51 10.84
C TRP A 84 8.16 14.17 10.49
N GLU A 85 8.74 14.76 9.43
CA GLU A 85 10.16 14.57 9.07
C GLU A 85 11.10 15.49 9.84
N VAL A 86 10.57 16.51 10.52
CA VAL A 86 11.36 17.51 11.26
C VAL A 86 11.05 17.52 12.75
N ASP A 87 9.85 17.09 13.13
CA ASP A 87 9.41 17.00 14.53
C ASP A 87 9.51 15.54 15.02
N PRO A 88 10.43 15.22 15.97
CA PRO A 88 10.53 13.89 16.54
C PRO A 88 9.33 13.50 17.42
N ASP A 89 8.64 14.48 18.01
CA ASP A 89 7.51 14.29 18.93
C ASP A 89 6.15 14.43 18.23
N TYR A 90 6.14 14.47 16.89
CA TYR A 90 4.94 14.67 16.07
C TYR A 90 3.76 13.76 16.45
N CYS A 91 4.01 12.50 16.84
CA CYS A 91 2.93 11.61 17.22
C CYS A 91 2.21 12.03 18.52
N GLU A 92 2.85 12.77 19.42
CA GLU A 92 2.19 13.27 20.64
C GLU A 92 1.08 14.28 20.32
N GLU A 93 1.27 15.11 19.28
CA GLU A 93 0.21 15.97 18.76
C GLU A 93 -0.88 15.15 18.07
N VAL A 94 -0.50 14.16 17.25
CA VAL A 94 -1.46 13.28 16.56
C VAL A 94 -2.34 12.54 17.57
N LYS A 95 -1.77 12.02 18.67
CA LYS A 95 -2.50 11.35 19.77
C LYS A 95 -3.55 12.25 20.45
N GLN A 96 -3.47 13.56 20.28
CA GLN A 96 -4.43 14.52 20.85
C GLN A 96 -5.40 15.06 19.78
N THR A 97 -5.23 14.65 18.52
CA THR A 97 -6.00 15.17 17.39
C THR A 97 -7.12 14.20 16.99
N PRO A 98 -8.39 14.62 16.95
CA PRO A 98 -9.46 13.79 16.41
C PRO A 98 -9.20 13.41 14.94
N PRO A 99 -9.48 12.16 14.52
CA PRO A 99 -10.07 11.04 15.26
C PRO A 99 -9.03 10.07 15.88
N TYR A 100 -7.78 10.48 16.03
CA TYR A 100 -6.66 9.63 16.47
C TYR A 100 -6.51 9.55 17.99
N ASP A 101 -7.16 10.46 18.70
CA ASP A 101 -7.23 10.59 20.16
C ASP A 101 -8.14 9.57 20.84
N SER A 102 -8.92 8.83 20.06
CA SER A 102 -9.96 7.94 20.55
C SER A 102 -10.08 6.66 19.72
N GLY A 103 -10.65 5.63 20.33
CA GLY A 103 -10.94 4.36 19.66
C GLY A 103 -9.68 3.59 19.23
N THR A 104 -9.79 2.86 18.12
CA THR A 104 -8.68 2.06 17.55
C THR A 104 -7.91 2.77 16.45
N ARG A 105 -8.31 3.99 16.07
CA ARG A 105 -7.87 4.60 14.81
C ARG A 105 -6.35 4.75 14.69
N LEU A 106 -5.68 5.17 15.76
CA LEU A 106 -4.22 5.26 15.76
C LEU A 106 -3.58 3.89 15.53
N LEU A 107 -4.09 2.84 16.20
CA LEU A 107 -3.60 1.48 16.03
C LEU A 107 -3.89 0.92 14.62
N ASP A 108 -5.02 1.31 14.01
CA ASP A 108 -5.33 0.97 12.62
C ASP A 108 -4.31 1.60 11.64
N ILE A 109 -3.84 2.82 11.91
CA ILE A 109 -2.73 3.42 11.15
C ILE A 109 -1.44 2.62 11.35
N MET A 110 -1.14 2.15 12.56
CA MET A 110 0.08 1.36 12.80
C MET A 110 0.06 0.05 12.01
N ASP A 111 -1.07 -0.64 11.97
CA ASP A 111 -1.25 -1.83 11.13
C ASP A 111 -1.04 -1.51 9.64
N MET A 112 -1.63 -0.41 9.15
CA MET A 112 -1.47 0.06 7.76
C MET A 112 -0.02 0.45 7.43
N THR A 113 0.67 1.11 8.35
CA THR A 113 2.09 1.49 8.23
C THR A 113 2.99 0.27 8.11
N ILE A 114 2.76 -0.76 8.93
CA ILE A 114 3.50 -2.02 8.85
C ILE A 114 3.25 -2.70 7.50
N PHE A 115 1.99 -2.75 7.07
CA PHE A 115 1.61 -3.28 5.76
C PHE A 115 2.34 -2.55 4.61
N ASP A 116 2.26 -1.21 4.59
CA ASP A 116 2.92 -0.38 3.58
C ASP A 116 4.44 -0.54 3.60
N PHE A 117 5.08 -0.69 4.77
CA PHE A 117 6.52 -0.90 4.86
C PHE A 117 6.94 -2.26 4.29
N LEU A 118 6.22 -3.34 4.59
CA LEU A 118 6.53 -4.68 4.08
C LEU A 118 6.54 -4.71 2.54
N MET A 119 5.61 -4.01 1.90
CA MET A 119 5.57 -3.86 0.43
C MET A 119 6.47 -2.73 -0.10
N GLY A 120 6.87 -1.76 0.74
CA GLY A 120 7.64 -0.58 0.34
C GLY A 120 6.80 0.51 -0.33
N ASN A 121 5.51 0.61 0.00
CA ASN A 121 4.60 1.62 -0.52
C ASN A 121 4.70 2.92 0.27
N MET A 122 5.33 3.92 -0.31
CA MET A 122 5.52 5.23 0.33
C MET A 122 4.41 6.26 0.02
N ASP A 123 3.37 5.86 -0.71
CA ASP A 123 2.36 6.75 -1.30
C ASP A 123 1.02 6.78 -0.54
N ARG A 124 0.99 6.35 0.72
CA ARG A 124 -0.21 6.33 1.57
C ARG A 124 -0.61 7.73 2.07
N HIS A 125 -1.02 8.61 1.16
CA HIS A 125 -1.41 9.98 1.49
C HIS A 125 -2.83 10.13 2.03
N HIS A 126 -3.72 9.21 1.64
CA HIS A 126 -5.07 9.11 2.16
C HIS A 126 -5.39 7.67 2.54
N TYR A 127 -6.43 7.52 3.33
CA TYR A 127 -7.07 6.24 3.60
C TYR A 127 -8.58 6.43 3.65
N GLU A 128 -9.34 5.34 3.51
CA GLU A 128 -10.79 5.39 3.51
C GLU A 128 -11.39 4.56 4.64
N THR A 129 -12.55 5.00 5.13
CA THR A 129 -13.43 4.22 6.01
C THR A 129 -14.85 4.21 5.45
N PHE A 130 -15.66 3.23 5.84
CA PHE A 130 -17.11 3.30 5.57
C PHE A 130 -17.77 4.28 6.54
N GLU A 131 -18.46 5.28 6.01
CA GLU A 131 -19.08 6.36 6.79
C GLU A 131 -20.10 5.80 7.79
N LYS A 132 -20.85 4.77 7.39
CA LYS A 132 -21.88 4.11 8.20
C LYS A 132 -21.36 3.56 9.54
N PHE A 133 -20.09 3.17 9.61
CA PHE A 133 -19.50 2.58 10.83
C PHE A 133 -18.84 3.63 11.74
N GLY A 134 -18.84 4.91 11.36
CA GLY A 134 -18.27 5.97 12.18
C GLY A 134 -16.75 5.89 12.29
N ASN A 135 -16.21 6.26 13.46
CA ASN A 135 -14.76 6.33 13.67
C ASN A 135 -14.14 5.00 14.09
N ASP A 136 -14.89 4.17 14.83
CA ASP A 136 -14.46 2.86 15.34
C ASP A 136 -14.70 1.75 14.31
N THR A 137 -13.97 1.85 13.21
CA THR A 137 -14.00 0.89 12.11
C THR A 137 -12.61 0.72 11.53
N PHE A 138 -12.40 -0.38 10.82
CA PHE A 138 -11.18 -0.64 10.08
C PHE A 138 -10.96 0.37 8.95
N ILE A 139 -9.69 0.53 8.58
CA ILE A 139 -9.24 1.29 7.42
C ILE A 139 -9.24 0.39 6.18
N ILE A 140 -9.74 0.90 5.05
CA ILE A 140 -9.71 0.20 3.77
C ILE A 140 -8.36 0.46 3.09
N HIS A 141 -7.56 -0.58 2.87
CA HIS A 141 -6.23 -0.50 2.23
C HIS A 141 -6.34 -0.53 0.68
N LEU A 142 -6.68 0.60 0.07
CA LEU A 142 -6.80 0.76 -1.39
C LEU A 142 -5.49 1.20 -2.06
N ASP A 143 -5.44 1.29 -3.39
CA ASP A 143 -4.32 1.93 -4.14
C ASP A 143 -2.91 1.43 -3.80
N ASN A 144 -2.74 0.10 -3.78
CA ASN A 144 -1.48 -0.57 -3.40
C ASN A 144 -0.47 -0.68 -4.56
N GLY A 145 -0.74 -0.09 -5.72
CA GLY A 145 0.04 -0.28 -6.96
C GLY A 145 1.45 0.29 -6.95
N ARG A 146 1.84 1.07 -5.93
CA ARG A 146 3.20 1.59 -5.74
C ARG A 146 4.05 0.76 -4.78
N GLY A 147 3.53 -0.37 -4.28
CA GLY A 147 4.32 -1.38 -3.59
C GLY A 147 5.22 -2.17 -4.54
N PHE A 148 6.14 -2.94 -3.95
CA PHE A 148 6.99 -3.89 -4.66
C PHE A 148 7.78 -3.31 -5.85
N GLY A 149 8.11 -2.01 -5.81
CA GLY A 149 8.95 -1.38 -6.84
C GLY A 149 10.47 -1.57 -6.64
N LYS A 150 10.91 -1.89 -5.41
CA LYS A 150 12.32 -2.11 -5.06
C LYS A 150 12.45 -3.23 -4.04
N HIS A 151 13.17 -4.30 -4.35
CA HIS A 151 13.45 -5.40 -3.41
C HIS A 151 14.77 -5.22 -2.65
N SER A 152 15.72 -4.45 -3.20
CA SER A 152 17.06 -4.21 -2.66
C SER A 152 17.17 -2.98 -1.74
N HIS A 153 16.05 -2.28 -1.51
CA HIS A 153 15.97 -1.10 -0.66
C HIS A 153 14.80 -1.21 0.31
N ASP A 154 15.02 -0.85 1.56
CA ASP A 154 13.99 -0.79 2.60
C ASP A 154 13.77 0.67 3.00
N GLU A 155 12.60 1.20 2.68
CA GLU A 155 12.28 2.61 2.91
C GLU A 155 11.85 2.84 4.36
N MET A 156 12.84 2.99 5.25
CA MET A 156 12.63 3.14 6.70
C MET A 156 11.72 4.33 7.05
N SER A 157 11.66 5.36 6.19
CA SER A 157 10.76 6.49 6.44
C SER A 157 9.28 6.10 6.46
N ILE A 158 8.89 4.95 5.90
CA ILE A 158 7.52 4.43 6.02
C ILE A 158 7.21 3.98 7.45
N LEU A 159 8.19 3.48 8.23
CA LEU A 159 8.01 3.04 9.62
C LEU A 159 8.05 4.16 10.65
N VAL A 160 8.31 5.41 10.25
CA VAL A 160 8.35 6.56 11.15
C VAL A 160 7.09 6.70 12.03
N PRO A 161 5.85 6.47 11.53
CA PRO A 161 4.66 6.47 12.39
C PRO A 161 4.78 5.47 13.54
N LEU A 162 5.28 4.27 13.28
CA LEU A 162 5.43 3.23 14.30
C LEU A 162 6.50 3.60 15.33
N SER A 163 7.65 4.11 14.89
CA SER A 163 8.73 4.51 15.79
C SER A 163 8.41 5.76 16.61
N GLN A 164 7.61 6.69 16.08
CA GLN A 164 7.19 7.89 16.82
C GLN A 164 6.08 7.56 17.81
N CYS A 165 5.09 6.77 17.40
CA CYS A 165 3.94 6.49 18.25
C CYS A 165 4.19 5.40 19.28
N CYS A 166 5.08 4.44 18.96
CA CYS A 166 5.41 3.27 19.78
C CYS A 166 4.17 2.54 20.33
N ARG A 167 3.16 2.34 19.48
CA ARG A 167 1.95 1.55 19.79
C ARG A 167 1.63 0.59 18.66
N VAL A 168 1.14 -0.60 18.99
CA VAL A 168 0.69 -1.60 18.00
C VAL A 168 -0.35 -2.50 18.65
N LYS A 169 -1.28 -3.05 17.85
CA LYS A 169 -2.20 -4.06 18.40
C LYS A 169 -1.41 -5.30 18.79
N LYS A 170 -1.67 -5.82 20.00
CA LYS A 170 -1.16 -7.14 20.43
C LYS A 170 -1.43 -8.25 19.40
N SER A 171 -2.60 -8.25 18.77
CA SER A 171 -2.95 -9.21 17.72
C SER A 171 -1.99 -9.16 16.53
N THR A 172 -1.58 -7.96 16.11
CA THR A 172 -0.65 -7.75 15.00
C THR A 172 0.75 -8.16 15.40
N GLN A 173 1.23 -7.73 16.58
CA GLN A 173 2.55 -8.09 17.10
C GLN A 173 2.75 -9.61 17.14
N LEU A 174 1.79 -10.36 17.70
CA LEU A 174 1.88 -11.82 17.80
C LEU A 174 1.92 -12.49 16.43
N ARG A 175 1.17 -11.99 15.45
CA ARG A 175 1.20 -12.50 14.07
C ARG A 175 2.54 -12.21 13.38
N LEU A 176 3.10 -11.01 13.58
CA LEU A 176 4.42 -10.66 13.02
C LEU A 176 5.52 -11.55 13.61
N GLN A 177 5.48 -11.83 14.92
CA GLN A 177 6.42 -12.74 15.56
C GLN A 177 6.28 -14.17 15.04
N LEU A 178 5.04 -14.63 14.80
CA LEU A 178 4.80 -15.94 14.21
C LEU A 178 5.38 -16.03 12.80
N LEU A 179 5.13 -15.03 11.95
CA LEU A 179 5.59 -14.96 10.56
C LEU A 179 7.12 -14.88 10.40
N ALA A 180 7.83 -14.58 11.48
CA ALA A 180 9.29 -14.54 11.51
C ALA A 180 9.93 -15.90 11.84
N LYS A 181 9.14 -16.89 12.24
CA LYS A 181 9.61 -18.27 12.49
C LYS A 181 9.78 -19.01 11.17
N GLU A 182 10.79 -19.89 11.08
CA GLU A 182 11.08 -20.62 9.83
C GLU A 182 9.90 -21.51 9.40
N GLU A 183 9.11 -22.04 10.33
CA GLU A 183 7.94 -22.87 10.01
C GLU A 183 6.77 -22.08 9.41
N TYR A 184 6.75 -20.74 9.57
CA TYR A 184 5.68 -19.85 9.13
C TYR A 184 6.21 -18.66 8.34
N LYS A 185 7.35 -18.84 7.69
CA LYS A 185 8.11 -17.78 7.03
C LYS A 185 7.24 -17.01 6.03
N LEU A 186 7.21 -15.69 6.17
CA LEU A 186 6.36 -14.81 5.35
C LEU A 186 6.60 -14.99 3.85
N SER A 187 7.85 -15.11 3.42
CA SER A 187 8.20 -15.32 2.01
C SER A 187 7.61 -16.60 1.41
N GLU A 188 7.67 -17.72 2.13
CA GLU A 188 7.16 -19.02 1.66
C GLU A 188 5.63 -19.03 1.65
N LEU A 189 4.99 -18.50 2.70
CA LEU A 189 3.52 -18.37 2.75
C LEU A 189 2.99 -17.46 1.63
N MET A 190 3.71 -16.37 1.33
CA MET A 190 3.35 -15.46 0.25
C MET A 190 3.55 -16.12 -1.12
N ALA A 191 4.64 -16.87 -1.32
CA ALA A 191 4.88 -17.61 -2.55
C ALA A 191 3.76 -18.62 -2.84
N GLU A 192 3.41 -19.44 -1.84
CA GLU A 192 2.33 -20.43 -1.96
C GLU A 192 0.97 -19.75 -2.21
N SER A 193 0.68 -18.66 -1.50
CA SER A 193 -0.58 -17.92 -1.69
C SER A 193 -0.70 -17.36 -3.11
N LEU A 194 0.39 -16.85 -3.70
CA LEU A 194 0.41 -16.22 -5.01
C LEU A 194 0.45 -17.22 -6.17
N GLU A 195 0.79 -18.49 -5.92
CA GLU A 195 0.86 -19.53 -6.95
C GLU A 195 -0.49 -19.80 -7.62
N ARG A 196 -1.60 -19.49 -6.92
CA ARG A 196 -2.97 -19.65 -7.45
C ARG A 196 -3.37 -18.60 -8.48
N ASP A 197 -2.61 -17.51 -8.61
CA ASP A 197 -2.89 -16.48 -9.59
C ASP A 197 -2.43 -16.90 -11.00
N LYS A 198 -3.19 -16.51 -12.03
CA LYS A 198 -2.85 -16.82 -13.42
C LYS A 198 -1.56 -16.14 -13.89
N LEU A 199 -1.16 -15.06 -13.23
CA LEU A 199 0.07 -14.32 -13.50
C LEU A 199 1.26 -14.84 -12.68
N THR A 200 1.18 -16.07 -12.14
CA THR A 200 2.30 -16.67 -11.41
C THR A 200 3.56 -16.80 -12.31
N PRO A 201 4.75 -16.41 -11.83
CA PRO A 201 5.02 -15.80 -10.52
C PRO A 201 4.64 -14.29 -10.47
N VAL A 202 3.75 -13.92 -9.54
CA VAL A 202 3.32 -12.51 -9.34
C VAL A 202 4.44 -11.66 -8.73
N LEU A 203 5.20 -12.22 -7.79
CA LEU A 203 6.37 -11.59 -7.20
C LEU A 203 7.62 -12.43 -7.48
N ILE A 204 8.68 -11.77 -7.95
CA ILE A 204 9.98 -12.42 -8.11
C ILE A 204 10.60 -12.74 -6.74
N ARG A 205 11.43 -13.79 -6.68
CA ARG A 205 12.06 -14.28 -5.44
C ARG A 205 12.71 -13.18 -4.57
N PRO A 206 13.46 -12.20 -5.13
CA PRO A 206 14.03 -11.14 -4.32
C PRO A 206 13.02 -10.29 -3.55
N HIS A 207 11.79 -10.10 -4.08
CA HIS A 207 10.74 -9.38 -3.36
C HIS A 207 10.22 -10.19 -2.18
N LEU A 208 10.06 -11.50 -2.33
CA LEU A 208 9.66 -12.39 -1.24
C LEU A 208 10.71 -12.38 -0.12
N GLU A 209 11.99 -12.48 -0.44
CA GLU A 209 13.09 -12.40 0.54
C GLU A 209 13.17 -11.02 1.22
N ALA A 210 12.88 -9.95 0.50
CA ALA A 210 12.80 -8.61 1.07
C ALA A 210 11.68 -8.49 2.12
N MET A 211 10.55 -9.20 1.95
CA MET A 211 9.47 -9.19 2.94
C MET A 211 9.94 -9.77 4.29
N ASP A 212 10.70 -10.88 4.28
CA ASP A 212 11.26 -11.45 5.50
C ASP A 212 12.26 -10.50 6.18
N ARG A 213 13.11 -9.85 5.37
CA ARG A 213 14.06 -8.85 5.88
C ARG A 213 13.33 -7.68 6.53
N ARG A 214 12.32 -7.12 5.85
CA ARG A 214 11.48 -6.02 6.36
C ARG A 214 10.71 -6.43 7.60
N LEU A 215 10.15 -7.63 7.65
CA LEU A 215 9.49 -8.15 8.85
C LEU A 215 10.40 -8.11 10.08
N ARG A 216 11.66 -8.53 9.94
CA ARG A 216 12.65 -8.47 11.04
C ARG A 216 12.95 -7.02 11.45
N LEU A 217 12.97 -6.07 10.51
CA LEU A 217 13.13 -4.65 10.82
C LEU A 217 11.92 -4.10 11.59
N VAL A 218 10.69 -4.47 11.22
CA VAL A 218 9.47 -4.11 11.98
C VAL A 218 9.56 -4.64 13.41
N LEU A 219 9.92 -5.91 13.58
CA LEU A 219 10.04 -6.52 14.91
C LEU A 219 11.13 -5.85 15.76
N ARG A 220 12.24 -5.41 15.13
CA ARG A 220 13.28 -4.64 15.82
C ARG A 220 12.76 -3.29 16.31
N VAL A 221 12.07 -2.52 15.45
CA VAL A 221 11.46 -1.24 15.85
C VAL A 221 10.48 -1.43 17.00
N LEU A 222 9.68 -2.50 16.97
CA LEU A 222 8.77 -2.82 18.08
C LEU A 222 9.52 -3.18 19.37
N ALA A 223 10.62 -3.93 19.29
CA ALA A 223 11.44 -4.25 20.45
C ALA A 223 12.05 -2.98 21.08
N ASP A 224 12.60 -2.09 20.25
CA ASP A 224 13.16 -0.81 20.69
C ASP A 224 12.08 0.06 21.39
N CYS A 225 10.86 0.10 20.83
CA CYS A 225 9.72 0.78 21.46
C CYS A 225 9.34 0.17 22.83
N ILE A 226 9.32 -1.16 22.94
CA ILE A 226 8.97 -1.86 24.19
C ILE A 226 10.03 -1.63 25.26
N GLU A 227 11.31 -1.61 24.88
CA GLU A 227 12.42 -1.32 25.80
C GLU A 227 12.34 0.11 26.35
N LYS A 228 11.95 1.08 25.51
CA LYS A 228 11.87 2.49 25.88
C LYS A 228 10.62 2.84 26.69
N GLU A 229 9.44 2.39 26.26
CA GLU A 229 8.14 2.82 26.81
C GLU A 229 7.49 1.77 27.73
N GLY A 230 7.99 0.53 27.71
CA GLY A 230 7.43 -0.61 28.45
C GLY A 230 6.29 -1.31 27.71
N TYR A 231 6.19 -2.64 27.89
CA TYR A 231 5.23 -3.49 27.15
C TYR A 231 3.76 -3.05 27.30
N GLY A 232 3.37 -2.57 28.48
CA GLY A 232 1.99 -2.13 28.75
C GLY A 232 1.59 -0.83 28.04
N ALA A 233 2.54 0.01 27.65
CA ALA A 233 2.28 1.26 26.92
C ALA A 233 2.25 1.04 25.40
N THR A 234 2.99 0.03 24.90
CA THR A 234 3.09 -0.32 23.48
C THR A 234 1.97 -1.23 22.98
N ALA A 235 1.41 -2.09 23.84
CA ALA A 235 0.45 -3.14 23.48
C ALA A 235 -1.03 -2.73 23.51
#